data_AF-A0A926UX47-F1
#
_entry.id   AF-A0A926UX47-F1
#
_cell.length_a   1.000
_cell.length_b   1.000
_cell.length_c   1.000
_cell.angle_alpha   90.00
_cell.angle_beta   90.00
_cell.angle_gamma   90.00
#
_symmetry.space_group_name_H-M   'P 1'
#
loop_
_entity.id
_entity.type
_entity.pdbx_description
1 polymer ?
#
loop_
_entity_poly.entity_id
_entity_poly.type
_entity_poly.pdbx_seq_one_letter_code
_entity_poly.pdbx_strand_id
1 'polypeptide(L)'
;MFFLLPLIGAAVGATIGAIIADDWAESDRAEARHHRDMENALTSKYSSLQSKYNEIADESKALAEEQNKKLAQLALDNAHLDIALELSCSLVKLSQDISINPTHESLSKLQEAIRQTNQVLFELDKQPIPISGRYFTNNLAAIEKKKLAGKTKEKVEISEKSGIDLSVLANKNLTKYEKIIVTQVYELVISAMDYKVVSLPMPRLDGYQTNIVIDIIEEIGERLSNHAMPEFVFEQLSEEQPHIRLLIARHIFTPSHTLDKLSLDSQALIREAVANNSSCPSYILDKLSSDPELSVRLAVLANTKTPLSTRLKVLVNNKKQVDLSLRKSLAVDSSLTSENLAQLSQDISPEVRKLVAIHPNTSLEILEKLSKDSDFSVRKAVITNPQYCIDTGNIHNIDLCKTQLKFRKDLAANALTKSEVLAKLSSDRSSEVRKLVAQHPNTARDILEKLAKSKNMEIKAAAKNSLHQRHLQ
;
A
#
# COMPACT_ATOMS: atom_id res chain seq x y z
N MET A 1 -43.44 -32.87 -33.40
CA MET A 1 -42.70 -34.10 -33.75
C MET A 1 -42.79 -35.19 -32.67
N PHE A 2 -43.01 -34.84 -31.39
CA PHE A 2 -43.10 -35.77 -30.24
C PHE A 2 -44.16 -36.90 -30.31
N PHE A 3 -45.15 -36.84 -31.20
CA PHE A 3 -46.21 -37.86 -31.32
C PHE A 3 -45.95 -38.96 -32.37
N LEU A 4 -44.91 -38.84 -33.21
CA LEU A 4 -44.73 -39.74 -34.36
C LEU A 4 -43.85 -40.97 -34.06
N LEU A 5 -42.97 -40.93 -33.05
CA LEU A 5 -42.08 -42.05 -32.73
C LEU A 5 -42.81 -43.34 -32.30
N PRO A 6 -43.88 -43.28 -31.50
CA PRO A 6 -44.67 -44.47 -31.15
C PRO A 6 -45.41 -45.07 -32.36
N LEU A 7 -45.88 -44.21 -33.27
CA LEU A 7 -46.49 -44.62 -34.54
C LEU A 7 -45.48 -45.30 -35.48
N ILE A 8 -44.25 -44.77 -35.54
CA ILE A 8 -43.14 -45.38 -36.30
C ILE A 8 -42.76 -46.72 -35.68
N GLY A 9 -42.70 -46.82 -34.34
CA GLY A 9 -42.45 -48.08 -33.64
C GLY A 9 -43.52 -49.14 -33.91
N ALA A 10 -44.79 -48.74 -33.87
CA ALA A 10 -45.91 -49.62 -34.21
C ALA A 10 -45.87 -50.07 -35.67
N ALA A 11 -45.51 -49.18 -36.60
CA ALA A 11 -45.37 -49.51 -38.02
C ALA A 11 -44.21 -50.48 -38.28
N VAL A 12 -43.04 -50.26 -37.64
CA VAL A 12 -41.89 -51.17 -37.71
C VAL A 12 -42.23 -52.54 -37.10
N GLY A 13 -42.94 -52.57 -35.97
CA GLY A 13 -43.42 -53.82 -35.37
C GLY A 13 -44.42 -54.56 -36.27
N ALA A 14 -45.33 -53.84 -36.94
CA ALA A 14 -46.30 -54.42 -37.86
C ALA A 14 -45.64 -54.97 -39.14
N THR A 15 -44.65 -54.28 -39.71
CA THR A 15 -43.90 -54.79 -40.88
C THR A 15 -43.05 -56.00 -40.52
N ILE A 16 -42.45 -56.03 -39.33
CA ILE A 16 -41.76 -57.22 -38.80
C ILE A 16 -42.73 -58.38 -38.64
N GLY A 17 -43.91 -58.15 -38.05
CA GLY A 17 -44.95 -59.17 -37.89
C GLY A 17 -45.46 -59.74 -39.21
N ALA A 18 -45.59 -58.90 -40.26
CA ALA A 18 -45.97 -59.34 -41.60
C ALA A 18 -44.89 -60.22 -42.26
N ILE A 19 -43.61 -59.86 -42.12
CA ILE A 19 -42.49 -60.65 -42.67
C ILE A 19 -42.39 -62.03 -41.99
N ILE A 20 -42.68 -62.12 -40.70
CA ILE A 20 -42.70 -63.40 -39.96
C ILE A 20 -43.90 -64.28 -40.38
N ALA A 21 -45.02 -63.67 -40.76
CA ALA A 21 -46.25 -64.39 -41.10
C ALA A 21 -46.29 -64.94 -42.53
N ASP A 22 -45.52 -64.36 -43.46
CA ASP A 22 -45.63 -64.64 -44.91
C ASP A 22 -44.69 -65.74 -45.42
N ASP A 23 -43.86 -66.37 -44.57
CA ASP A 23 -42.96 -67.43 -45.05
C ASP A 23 -42.43 -68.28 -43.84
N TRP A 24 -42.30 -69.61 -43.86
CA TRP A 24 -41.72 -70.41 -44.95
C TRP A 24 -42.26 -71.84 -45.05
N ALA A 25 -42.66 -72.20 -46.28
CA ALA A 25 -42.28 -73.49 -46.87
C ALA A 25 -40.81 -73.43 -47.30
N GLU A 26 -40.10 -74.54 -47.12
CA GLU A 26 -38.66 -74.63 -46.91
C GLU A 26 -37.83 -74.61 -48.23
N SER A 27 -37.60 -73.46 -48.88
CA SER A 27 -36.80 -73.40 -50.14
C SER A 27 -35.71 -72.32 -50.36
N ASP A 28 -35.54 -71.21 -49.62
CA ASP A 28 -34.48 -70.22 -49.96
C ASP A 28 -33.76 -69.61 -48.73
N ARG A 29 -32.80 -70.38 -48.17
CA ARG A 29 -32.02 -70.01 -46.97
C ARG A 29 -31.14 -68.76 -47.11
N ALA A 30 -30.90 -68.24 -48.31
CA ALA A 30 -30.07 -67.05 -48.52
C ALA A 30 -30.89 -65.75 -48.39
N GLU A 31 -32.11 -65.76 -48.93
CA GLU A 31 -33.05 -64.63 -48.87
C GLU A 31 -33.55 -64.44 -47.42
N ALA A 32 -33.85 -65.54 -46.73
CA ALA A 32 -34.17 -65.55 -45.30
C ALA A 32 -33.05 -64.93 -44.42
N ARG A 33 -31.77 -65.14 -44.76
CA ARG A 33 -30.64 -64.51 -44.03
C ARG A 33 -30.59 -63.01 -44.27
N HIS A 34 -30.74 -62.59 -45.52
CA HIS A 34 -30.74 -61.17 -45.88
C HIS A 34 -31.89 -60.41 -45.20
N HIS A 35 -33.09 -61.00 -45.14
CA HIS A 35 -34.22 -60.43 -44.41
C HIS A 35 -33.95 -60.32 -42.91
N ARG A 36 -33.34 -61.35 -42.30
CA ARG A 36 -32.97 -61.35 -40.88
C ARG A 36 -31.89 -60.31 -40.55
N ASP A 37 -30.91 -60.12 -41.43
CA ASP A 37 -29.88 -59.10 -41.26
C ASP A 37 -30.47 -57.68 -41.38
N MET A 38 -31.40 -57.48 -42.32
CA MET A 38 -32.14 -56.22 -42.47
C MET A 38 -33.03 -55.94 -41.26
N GLU A 39 -33.70 -56.96 -40.72
CA GLU A 39 -34.51 -56.88 -39.50
C GLU A 39 -33.67 -56.46 -38.28
N ASN A 40 -32.52 -57.11 -38.08
CA ASN A 40 -31.59 -56.78 -37.01
C ASN A 40 -31.07 -55.34 -37.17
N ALA A 41 -30.78 -54.90 -38.40
CA ALA A 41 -30.32 -53.55 -38.68
C ALA A 41 -31.40 -52.48 -38.42
N LEU A 42 -32.65 -52.74 -38.79
CA LEU A 42 -33.79 -51.83 -38.53
C LEU A 42 -34.10 -51.75 -37.04
N THR A 43 -34.13 -52.89 -36.35
CA THR A 43 -34.34 -52.97 -34.91
C THR A 43 -33.26 -52.21 -34.16
N SER A 44 -31.99 -52.42 -34.52
CA SER A 44 -30.85 -51.70 -33.92
C SER A 44 -30.96 -50.18 -34.14
N LYS A 45 -31.29 -49.73 -35.36
CA LYS A 45 -31.51 -48.31 -35.67
C LYS A 45 -32.67 -47.72 -34.88
N TYR A 46 -33.78 -48.44 -34.75
CA TYR A 46 -34.94 -48.01 -33.97
C TYR A 46 -34.60 -47.89 -32.49
N SER A 47 -33.95 -48.91 -31.89
CA SER A 47 -33.51 -48.86 -30.50
C SER A 47 -32.55 -47.69 -30.24
N SER A 48 -31.62 -47.41 -31.18
CA SER A 48 -30.73 -46.25 -31.09
C SER A 48 -31.50 -44.92 -31.13
N LEU A 49 -32.49 -44.80 -32.02
CA LEU A 49 -33.32 -43.60 -32.13
C LEU A 49 -34.21 -43.40 -30.90
N GLN A 50 -34.80 -44.48 -30.38
CA GLN A 50 -35.60 -44.46 -29.15
C GLN A 50 -34.77 -44.03 -27.94
N SER A 51 -33.52 -44.51 -27.84
CA SER A 51 -32.59 -44.11 -26.78
C SER A 51 -32.31 -42.60 -26.85
N LYS A 52 -31.99 -42.07 -28.03
CA LYS A 52 -31.76 -40.62 -28.23
C LYS A 52 -33.01 -39.79 -27.93
N TYR A 53 -34.18 -40.32 -28.28
CA TYR A 53 -35.45 -39.67 -27.99
C TYR A 53 -35.69 -39.55 -26.47
N ASN A 54 -35.49 -40.65 -25.73
CA ASN A 54 -35.63 -40.64 -24.28
C ASN A 54 -34.62 -39.70 -23.62
N GLU A 55 -33.38 -39.69 -24.09
CA GLU A 55 -32.33 -38.77 -23.63
C GLU A 55 -32.74 -37.29 -23.81
N ILE A 56 -33.21 -36.90 -25.01
CA ILE A 56 -33.70 -35.54 -25.27
C ILE A 56 -34.94 -35.21 -24.42
N ALA A 57 -35.82 -36.18 -24.17
CA ALA A 57 -37.00 -35.98 -23.33
C ALA A 57 -36.62 -35.74 -21.86
N ASP A 58 -35.65 -36.49 -21.35
CA ASP A 58 -35.12 -36.33 -19.99
C ASP A 58 -34.38 -34.99 -19.84
N GLU A 59 -33.56 -34.60 -20.82
CA GLU A 59 -32.91 -33.28 -20.86
C GLU A 59 -33.94 -32.14 -20.91
N SER A 60 -34.97 -32.26 -21.74
CA SER A 60 -36.04 -31.26 -21.84
C SER A 60 -36.82 -31.12 -20.53
N LYS A 61 -37.06 -32.22 -19.82
CA LYS A 61 -37.74 -32.22 -18.53
C LYS A 61 -36.87 -31.55 -17.46
N ALA A 62 -35.58 -31.91 -17.40
CA ALA A 62 -34.63 -31.30 -16.48
C ALA A 62 -34.50 -29.78 -16.71
N LEU A 63 -34.45 -29.35 -17.97
CA LEU A 63 -34.42 -27.92 -18.32
C LEU A 63 -35.70 -27.20 -17.89
N ALA A 64 -36.87 -27.81 -18.06
CA ALA A 64 -38.14 -27.24 -17.62
C ALA A 64 -38.20 -27.12 -16.08
N GLU A 65 -37.72 -28.12 -15.34
CA GLU A 65 -37.63 -28.07 -13.89
C GLU A 65 -36.66 -26.98 -13.41
N GLU A 66 -35.51 -26.82 -14.07
CA GLU A 66 -34.55 -25.75 -13.77
C GLU A 66 -35.14 -24.35 -14.05
N GLN A 67 -35.84 -24.18 -15.18
CA GLN A 67 -36.51 -22.93 -15.51
C GLN A 67 -37.62 -22.59 -14.52
N ASN A 68 -38.44 -23.58 -14.11
CA ASN A 68 -39.47 -23.39 -13.10
C ASN A 68 -38.88 -22.98 -11.75
N LYS A 69 -37.74 -23.56 -11.35
CA LYS A 69 -37.02 -23.15 -10.13
C LYS A 69 -36.54 -21.71 -10.21
N LYS A 70 -36.00 -21.29 -11.36
CA LYS A 70 -35.58 -19.89 -11.60
C LYS A 70 -36.77 -18.92 -11.54
N LEU A 71 -37.91 -19.29 -12.14
CA LEU A 71 -39.13 -18.49 -12.08
C LEU A 71 -39.68 -18.36 -10.65
N ALA A 72 -39.64 -19.45 -9.87
CA ALA A 72 -40.05 -19.42 -8.47
C ALA A 72 -39.15 -18.52 -7.62
N GLN A 73 -37.83 -18.56 -7.84
CA GLN A 73 -36.88 -17.68 -7.16
C GLN A 73 -37.14 -16.21 -7.52
N LEU A 74 -37.33 -15.92 -8.81
CA LEU A 74 -37.61 -14.55 -9.27
C LEU A 74 -38.94 -14.02 -8.72
N ALA A 75 -39.97 -14.86 -8.61
CA ALA A 75 -41.24 -14.49 -7.99
C ALA A 75 -41.07 -14.17 -6.49
N LEU A 76 -40.23 -14.93 -5.79
CA LEU A 76 -39.91 -14.70 -4.39
C LEU A 76 -39.13 -13.39 -4.20
N ASP A 77 -38.12 -13.13 -5.04
CA ASP A 77 -37.33 -11.89 -4.99
C ASP A 77 -38.19 -10.65 -5.28
N ASN A 78 -39.14 -10.75 -6.22
CA ASN A 78 -40.11 -9.69 -6.50
C ASN A 78 -41.06 -9.45 -5.31
N ALA A 79 -41.54 -10.51 -4.65
CA ALA A 79 -42.39 -10.36 -3.46
C ALA A 79 -41.64 -9.70 -2.29
N HIS A 80 -40.36 -10.04 -2.08
CA HIS A 80 -39.51 -9.37 -1.10
C HIS A 80 -39.33 -7.89 -1.43
N LEU A 81 -39.16 -7.56 -2.70
CA LEU A 81 -39.06 -6.18 -3.16
C LEU A 81 -40.33 -5.38 -2.88
N ASP A 82 -41.50 -5.94 -3.20
CA ASP A 82 -42.79 -5.28 -2.94
C ASP A 82 -42.98 -4.96 -1.45
N ILE A 83 -42.71 -5.94 -0.58
CA ILE A 83 -42.78 -5.77 0.88
C ILE A 83 -41.78 -4.70 1.35
N ALA A 84 -40.54 -4.73 0.85
CA ALA A 84 -39.52 -3.76 1.22
C ALA A 84 -39.91 -2.33 0.81
N LEU A 85 -40.53 -2.15 -0.36
CA LEU A 85 -41.02 -0.87 -0.84
C LEU A 85 -42.23 -0.37 -0.02
N GLU A 86 -43.18 -1.23 0.34
CA GLU A 86 -44.29 -0.87 1.21
C GLU A 86 -43.81 -0.45 2.61
N LEU A 87 -42.85 -1.19 3.16
CA LEU A 87 -42.23 -0.87 4.44
C LEU A 87 -41.48 0.46 4.37
N SER A 88 -40.76 0.72 3.26
CA SER A 88 -40.07 2.00 3.02
C SER A 88 -41.03 3.19 3.06
N CYS A 89 -42.19 3.08 2.39
CA CYS A 89 -43.22 4.12 2.36
C CYS A 89 -43.83 4.34 3.75
N SER A 90 -44.07 3.25 4.48
CA SER A 90 -44.66 3.28 5.82
C SER A 90 -43.71 3.93 6.83
N LEU A 91 -42.40 3.67 6.75
CA LEU A 91 -41.39 4.30 7.59
C LEU A 91 -41.24 5.80 7.31
N VAL A 92 -41.39 6.24 6.05
CA VAL A 92 -41.43 7.67 5.71
C VAL A 92 -42.64 8.35 6.36
N LYS A 93 -43.83 7.75 6.29
CA LYS A 93 -45.02 8.28 6.98
C LYS A 93 -44.83 8.33 8.49
N LEU A 94 -44.35 7.24 9.09
CA LEU A 94 -44.08 7.16 10.53
C LEU A 94 -43.07 8.23 10.98
N SER A 95 -42.07 8.55 10.14
CA SER A 95 -41.13 9.62 10.43
C SER A 95 -41.79 11.00 10.50
N GLN A 96 -42.81 11.26 9.68
CA GLN A 96 -43.59 12.50 9.74
C GLN A 96 -44.38 12.58 11.05
N ASP A 97 -45.00 11.48 11.47
CA ASP A 97 -45.76 11.40 12.72
C ASP A 97 -44.87 11.57 13.96
N ILE A 98 -43.70 10.91 13.98
CA ILE A 98 -42.72 11.03 15.07
C ILE A 98 -42.20 12.47 15.19
N SER A 99 -42.13 13.23 14.09
CA SER A 99 -41.68 14.62 14.11
C SER A 99 -42.62 15.56 14.89
N ILE A 100 -43.89 15.17 15.07
CA ILE A 100 -44.87 15.95 15.83
C ILE A 100 -44.54 15.93 17.33
N ASN A 101 -44.14 14.77 17.86
CA ASN A 101 -43.73 14.64 19.25
C ASN A 101 -42.61 13.60 19.42
N PRO A 102 -41.36 13.98 19.13
CA PRO A 102 -40.26 13.03 19.13
C PRO A 102 -39.90 12.60 20.57
N THR A 103 -39.63 11.31 20.75
CA THR A 103 -39.08 10.73 21.99
C THR A 103 -37.82 9.94 21.66
N HIS A 104 -36.90 9.78 22.62
CA HIS A 104 -35.69 8.96 22.39
C HIS A 104 -36.04 7.52 21.99
N GLU A 105 -37.08 6.95 22.60
CA GLU A 105 -37.53 5.58 22.30
C GLU A 105 -38.10 5.46 20.87
N SER A 106 -38.95 6.41 20.44
CA SER A 106 -39.55 6.37 19.10
C SER A 106 -38.50 6.59 18.00
N LEU A 107 -37.54 7.51 18.21
CA LEU A 107 -36.44 7.75 17.27
C LEU A 107 -35.49 6.54 17.17
N SER A 108 -35.17 5.89 18.30
CA SER A 108 -34.33 4.69 18.32
C SER A 108 -35.00 3.52 17.58
N LYS A 109 -36.29 3.26 17.84
CA LYS A 109 -37.05 2.23 17.14
C LYS A 109 -37.18 2.53 15.63
N LEU A 110 -37.38 3.79 15.25
CA LEU A 110 -37.43 4.20 13.85
C LEU A 110 -36.07 4.01 13.15
N GLN A 111 -34.98 4.37 13.81
CA GLN A 111 -33.62 4.19 13.28
C GLN A 111 -33.29 2.72 13.04
N GLU A 112 -33.66 1.85 13.98
CA GLU A 112 -33.47 0.41 13.85
C GLU A 112 -34.31 -0.19 12.72
N ALA A 113 -35.58 0.21 12.60
CA ALA A 113 -36.46 -0.25 11.53
C ALA A 113 -35.95 0.19 10.13
N ILE A 114 -35.43 1.42 10.01
CA ILE A 114 -34.81 1.91 8.77
C ILE A 114 -33.53 1.14 8.46
N ARG A 115 -32.70 0.83 9.46
CA ARG A 115 -31.47 0.05 9.29
C ARG A 115 -31.76 -1.33 8.73
N GLN A 116 -32.72 -2.06 9.33
CA GLN A 116 -33.12 -3.39 8.88
C GLN A 116 -33.72 -3.36 7.47
N THR A 117 -34.59 -2.39 7.18
CA THR A 117 -35.22 -2.26 5.85
C THR A 117 -34.21 -1.88 4.77
N ASN A 118 -33.25 -1.00 5.08
CA ASN A 118 -32.18 -0.63 4.14
C ASN A 118 -31.22 -1.78 3.86
N GLN A 119 -31.02 -2.71 4.81
CA GLN A 119 -30.23 -3.92 4.57
C GLN A 119 -30.91 -4.81 3.50
N VAL A 120 -32.22 -5.03 3.62
CA VAL A 120 -32.99 -5.78 2.62
C VAL A 120 -32.99 -5.06 1.26
N LEU A 121 -33.17 -3.73 1.24
CA LEU A 121 -33.12 -2.94 0.00
C LEU A 121 -31.73 -2.99 -0.67
N PHE A 122 -30.65 -3.04 0.11
CA PHE A 122 -29.28 -3.18 -0.40
C PHE A 122 -29.06 -4.54 -1.06
N GLU A 123 -29.52 -5.62 -0.44
CA GLU A 123 -29.46 -6.97 -1.01
C GLU A 123 -30.24 -7.08 -2.33
N LEU A 124 -31.28 -6.25 -2.51
CA LEU A 124 -32.11 -6.16 -3.71
C LEU A 124 -31.65 -5.10 -4.73
N ASP A 125 -30.47 -4.50 -4.54
CA ASP A 125 -29.91 -3.41 -5.38
C ASP A 125 -30.87 -2.22 -5.56
N LYS A 126 -31.51 -1.80 -4.47
CA LYS A 126 -32.44 -0.67 -4.41
C LYS A 126 -31.90 0.48 -3.59
N GLN A 127 -32.43 1.66 -3.88
CA GLN A 127 -32.09 2.88 -3.15
C GLN A 127 -32.59 2.80 -1.70
N PRO A 128 -31.81 3.30 -0.73
CA PRO A 128 -32.22 3.32 0.67
C PRO A 128 -33.35 4.31 0.92
N ILE A 129 -34.04 4.13 2.05
CA ILE A 129 -35.12 5.02 2.49
C ILE A 129 -34.60 6.47 2.59
N PRO A 130 -35.29 7.47 2.01
CA PRO A 130 -34.82 8.85 1.91
C PRO A 130 -34.99 9.66 3.22
N ILE A 131 -34.70 9.05 4.38
CA ILE A 131 -34.69 9.73 5.68
C ILE A 131 -33.22 10.02 6.04
N SER A 132 -32.81 11.27 5.85
CA SER A 132 -31.43 11.70 6.11
C SER A 132 -31.09 11.70 7.60
N GLY A 133 -29.80 11.56 7.94
CA GLY A 133 -29.33 11.74 9.32
C GLY A 133 -29.74 13.09 9.95
N ARG A 134 -29.96 14.13 9.13
CA ARG A 134 -30.47 15.44 9.58
C ARG A 134 -31.84 15.37 10.23
N TYR A 135 -32.68 14.42 9.83
CA TYR A 135 -33.99 14.19 10.45
C TYR A 135 -33.84 13.83 11.94
N PHE A 136 -32.92 12.91 12.25
CA PHE A 136 -32.69 12.45 13.62
C PHE A 136 -32.02 13.54 14.47
N THR A 137 -31.03 14.25 13.92
CA THR A 137 -30.37 15.35 14.64
C THR A 137 -31.35 16.48 14.99
N ASN A 138 -32.25 16.84 14.06
CA ASN A 138 -33.24 17.89 14.30
C ASN A 138 -34.24 17.50 15.40
N ASN A 139 -34.70 16.25 15.39
CA ASN A 139 -35.66 15.75 16.37
C ASN A 139 -35.01 15.53 17.75
N LEU A 140 -33.75 15.07 17.82
CA LEU A 140 -32.99 14.98 19.07
C LEU A 140 -32.74 16.38 19.67
N ALA A 141 -32.35 17.36 18.85
CA ALA A 141 -32.18 18.74 19.31
C ALA A 141 -33.51 19.35 19.82
N ALA A 142 -34.65 18.98 19.23
CA ALA A 142 -35.96 19.39 19.72
C ALA A 142 -36.29 18.77 21.11
N ILE A 143 -35.93 17.51 21.34
CA ILE A 143 -36.06 16.84 22.64
C ILE A 143 -35.16 17.53 23.67
N GLU A 144 -33.89 17.79 23.32
CA GLU A 144 -32.94 18.46 24.20
C GLU A 144 -33.36 19.89 24.50
N LYS A 145 -33.88 20.64 23.53
CA LYS A 145 -34.41 21.99 23.75
C LYS A 145 -35.59 22.00 24.72
N LYS A 146 -36.50 21.01 24.62
CA LYS A 146 -37.57 20.79 25.62
C LYS A 146 -37.00 20.46 27.02
N LYS A 147 -35.88 19.73 27.09
CA LYS A 147 -35.19 19.34 28.33
C LYS A 147 -34.37 20.49 28.94
N LEU A 148 -33.72 21.33 28.12
CA LEU A 148 -32.94 22.50 28.51
C LEU A 148 -33.84 23.65 28.99
N ALA A 149 -35.05 23.80 28.44
CA ALA A 149 -36.04 24.75 28.95
C ALA A 149 -36.40 24.50 30.44
N GLY A 150 -36.20 23.26 30.93
CA GLY A 150 -36.35 22.90 32.35
C GLY A 150 -35.06 22.90 33.17
N LYS A 151 -33.88 23.13 32.58
CA LYS A 151 -32.56 22.99 33.24
C LYS A 151 -31.62 24.21 33.06
N THR A 152 -32.17 25.38 32.76
CA THR A 152 -31.43 26.63 32.53
C THR A 152 -30.69 27.19 33.77
N LYS A 153 -30.78 26.56 34.95
CA LYS A 153 -30.05 27.00 36.16
C LYS A 153 -28.69 26.33 36.39
N GLU A 154 -28.35 25.21 35.74
CA GLU A 154 -27.09 24.47 36.02
C GLU A 154 -25.98 24.71 34.99
N LYS A 155 -26.27 25.35 33.85
CA LYS A 155 -25.33 25.43 32.71
C LYS A 155 -24.25 26.51 32.82
N VAL A 156 -24.28 27.36 33.85
CA VAL A 156 -23.28 28.43 34.04
C VAL A 156 -22.03 27.94 34.80
N GLU A 157 -22.09 26.81 35.51
CA GLU A 157 -20.95 26.32 36.33
C GLU A 157 -19.99 25.34 35.62
N ILE A 158 -20.29 24.88 34.39
CA ILE A 158 -19.45 23.87 33.71
C ILE A 158 -18.40 24.50 32.79
N SER A 159 -18.61 25.73 32.30
CA SER A 159 -17.63 26.41 31.43
C SER A 159 -16.33 26.81 32.14
N GLU A 160 -16.31 26.85 33.47
CA GLU A 160 -15.10 27.18 34.25
C GLU A 160 -14.22 25.96 34.55
N LYS A 161 -14.65 24.73 34.24
CA LYS A 161 -13.91 23.50 34.60
C LYS A 161 -13.11 22.83 33.48
N SER A 162 -13.32 23.17 32.21
CA SER A 162 -12.65 22.48 31.08
C SER A 162 -11.52 23.25 30.40
N GLY A 163 -11.24 24.51 30.76
CA GLY A 163 -10.03 25.24 30.36
C GLY A 163 -9.77 25.42 28.85
N ILE A 164 -10.72 25.10 27.97
CA ILE A 164 -10.56 25.23 26.51
C ILE A 164 -11.42 26.39 26.01
N ASP A 165 -10.75 27.48 25.62
CA ASP A 165 -11.38 28.68 25.08
C ASP A 165 -11.80 28.48 23.62
N LEU A 166 -13.11 28.61 23.36
CA LEU A 166 -13.76 28.52 22.05
C LEU A 166 -13.55 29.79 21.19
N SER A 167 -12.90 30.82 21.71
CA SER A 167 -12.61 32.08 21.02
C SER A 167 -11.79 31.93 19.73
N VAL A 168 -11.00 30.85 19.61
CA VAL A 168 -10.14 30.61 18.43
C VAL A 168 -10.93 30.29 17.16
N LEU A 169 -12.14 29.72 17.30
CA LEU A 169 -13.04 29.44 16.17
C LEU A 169 -13.78 30.69 15.66
N ALA A 170 -13.82 31.76 16.44
CA ALA A 170 -14.55 32.98 16.11
C ALA A 170 -13.85 33.81 15.01
N ASN A 171 -12.54 33.63 14.81
CA ASN A 171 -11.73 34.45 13.91
C ASN A 171 -11.44 33.81 12.52
N LYS A 172 -11.84 32.56 12.27
CA LYS A 172 -11.68 31.91 10.96
C LYS A 172 -12.98 32.05 10.14
N ASN A 173 -12.88 32.50 8.88
CA ASN A 173 -14.02 32.63 7.94
C ASN A 173 -14.53 31.25 7.49
N LEU A 174 -15.14 30.51 8.42
CA LEU A 174 -15.69 29.18 8.19
C LEU A 174 -17.07 29.28 7.57
N THR A 175 -17.30 28.48 6.52
CA THR A 175 -18.63 28.24 5.97
C THR A 175 -19.54 27.63 7.03
N LYS A 176 -20.87 27.76 6.84
CA LYS A 176 -21.87 27.17 7.75
C LYS A 176 -21.68 25.65 7.93
N TYR A 177 -21.16 24.98 6.91
CA TYR A 177 -20.90 23.54 6.90
C TYR A 177 -19.63 23.17 7.70
N GLU A 178 -18.54 23.93 7.52
CA GLU A 178 -17.29 23.77 8.28
C GLU A 178 -17.52 24.02 9.78
N LYS A 179 -18.34 25.01 10.15
CA LYS A 179 -18.72 25.25 11.54
C LYS A 179 -19.43 24.04 12.18
N ILE A 180 -20.31 23.36 11.44
CA ILE A 180 -21.02 22.17 11.94
C ILE A 180 -20.04 21.03 12.21
N ILE A 181 -19.11 20.77 11.28
CA ILE A 181 -18.09 19.73 11.44
C ILE A 181 -17.25 20.01 12.68
N VAL A 182 -16.76 21.25 12.82
CA VAL A 182 -15.91 21.63 13.94
C VAL A 182 -16.65 21.51 15.28
N THR A 183 -17.90 21.98 15.35
CA THR A 183 -18.70 21.84 16.58
C THR A 183 -18.99 20.38 16.91
N GLN A 184 -19.28 19.53 15.91
CA GLN A 184 -19.55 18.11 16.14
C GLN A 184 -18.29 17.34 16.53
N VAL A 185 -17.13 17.62 15.92
CA VAL A 185 -15.85 17.05 16.34
C VAL A 185 -15.54 17.47 17.77
N TYR A 186 -15.76 18.74 18.13
CA TYR A 186 -15.56 19.25 19.48
C TYR A 186 -16.49 18.61 20.52
N GLU A 187 -17.78 18.43 20.20
CA GLU A 187 -18.75 17.75 21.06
C GLU A 187 -18.41 16.27 21.26
N LEU A 188 -17.98 15.59 20.20
CA LEU A 188 -17.58 14.17 20.25
C LEU A 188 -16.30 14.00 21.09
N VAL A 189 -15.39 14.97 21.00
CA VAL A 189 -14.17 15.05 21.81
C VAL A 189 -14.46 15.31 23.28
N ILE A 190 -15.33 16.26 23.62
CA ILE A 190 -15.77 16.51 25.00
C ILE A 190 -16.49 15.27 25.56
N SER A 191 -17.37 14.68 24.77
CA SER A 191 -18.10 13.44 25.09
C SER A 191 -17.16 12.25 25.34
N ALA A 192 -16.07 12.16 24.58
CA ALA A 192 -15.00 11.18 24.78
C ALA A 192 -14.16 11.47 26.05
N MET A 193 -13.86 12.74 26.35
CA MET A 193 -13.18 13.17 27.58
C MET A 193 -14.02 12.90 28.85
N ASP A 194 -15.35 12.98 28.75
CA ASP A 194 -16.29 12.70 29.83
C ASP A 194 -16.73 11.22 29.93
N TYR A 195 -16.04 10.31 29.21
CA TYR A 195 -16.32 8.86 29.19
C TYR A 195 -17.76 8.48 28.78
N LYS A 196 -18.48 9.37 28.10
CA LYS A 196 -19.88 9.18 27.68
C LYS A 196 -19.98 9.35 26.18
N VAL A 197 -19.43 8.41 25.40
CA VAL A 197 -19.45 8.53 23.94
C VAL A 197 -20.88 8.35 23.41
N VAL A 198 -21.47 9.44 22.94
CA VAL A 198 -22.72 9.43 22.16
C VAL A 198 -22.32 9.25 20.70
N SER A 199 -22.87 8.25 20.02
CA SER A 199 -22.79 8.15 18.56
C SER A 199 -23.46 9.38 17.97
N LEU A 200 -22.67 10.34 17.50
CA LEU A 200 -23.17 11.52 16.80
C LEU A 200 -23.17 11.20 15.30
N PRO A 201 -24.34 11.19 14.63
CA PRO A 201 -24.39 10.95 13.20
C PRO A 201 -23.71 12.10 12.45
N MET A 202 -22.47 11.88 12.03
CA MET A 202 -21.70 12.82 11.22
C MET A 202 -22.18 12.79 9.76
N PRO A 203 -22.33 13.95 9.09
CA PRO A 203 -22.67 13.98 7.68
C PRO A 203 -21.57 13.32 6.83
N ARG A 204 -21.95 12.48 5.85
CA ARG A 204 -21.02 11.97 4.83
C ARG A 204 -20.45 13.14 4.03
N LEU A 205 -19.13 13.19 3.94
CA LEU A 205 -18.38 14.21 3.22
C LEU A 205 -18.03 13.66 1.82
N ASP A 206 -18.90 13.90 0.86
CA ASP A 206 -18.59 13.63 -0.55
C ASP A 206 -17.71 14.77 -1.09
N GLY A 207 -16.49 14.42 -1.50
CA GLY A 207 -15.61 15.29 -2.28
C GLY A 207 -14.88 16.38 -1.49
N TYR A 208 -13.55 16.44 -1.70
CA TYR A 208 -12.65 17.58 -1.44
C TYR A 208 -13.17 18.62 -0.43
N GLN A 209 -12.87 18.45 0.86
CA GLN A 209 -13.16 19.49 1.85
C GLN A 209 -11.89 20.08 2.44
N THR A 210 -11.67 21.33 2.00
CA THR A 210 -10.85 22.43 2.49
C THR A 210 -9.76 22.12 3.52
N ASN A 211 -8.51 22.47 3.19
CA ASN A 211 -7.37 22.53 4.11
C ASN A 211 -7.73 23.11 5.48
N ILE A 212 -8.67 24.06 5.53
CA ILE A 212 -9.18 24.68 6.77
C ILE A 212 -9.80 23.66 7.75
N VAL A 213 -10.54 22.65 7.26
CA VAL A 213 -11.12 21.60 8.13
C VAL A 213 -10.03 20.68 8.65
N ILE A 214 -9.05 20.34 7.80
CA ILE A 214 -7.87 19.58 8.20
C ILE A 214 -7.11 20.35 9.28
N ASP A 215 -6.77 21.63 9.05
CA ASP A 215 -6.08 22.53 9.99
C ASP A 215 -6.76 22.57 11.37
N ILE A 216 -8.10 22.61 11.41
CA ILE A 216 -8.85 22.64 12.67
C ILE A 216 -8.86 21.26 13.35
N ILE A 217 -8.94 20.18 12.59
CA ILE A 217 -8.77 18.83 13.13
C ILE A 217 -7.33 18.66 13.66
N GLU A 218 -6.32 19.26 13.03
CA GLU A 218 -4.93 19.26 13.54
C GLU A 218 -4.86 19.97 14.88
N GLU A 219 -5.44 21.17 14.97
CA GLU A 219 -5.44 21.99 16.19
C GLU A 219 -6.20 21.29 17.34
N ILE A 220 -7.31 20.62 17.04
CA ILE A 220 -8.05 19.80 18.01
C ILE A 220 -7.21 18.59 18.45
N GLY A 221 -6.57 17.90 17.51
CA GLY A 221 -5.68 16.76 17.78
C GLY A 221 -4.47 17.13 18.65
N GLU A 222 -3.85 18.28 18.43
CA GLU A 222 -2.77 18.79 19.27
C GLU A 222 -3.24 19.09 20.69
N ARG A 223 -4.41 19.71 20.86
CA ARG A 223 -4.96 19.98 22.20
C ARG A 223 -5.36 18.69 22.94
N LEU A 224 -5.79 17.68 22.19
CA LEU A 224 -6.12 16.35 22.73
C LEU A 224 -4.92 15.49 23.05
N SER A 225 -3.78 15.73 22.41
CA SER A 225 -2.56 14.91 22.51
C SER A 225 -2.05 14.69 23.94
N ASN A 226 -2.46 15.55 24.89
CA ASN A 226 -2.10 15.48 26.30
C ASN A 226 -3.14 14.79 27.19
N HIS A 227 -4.31 14.39 26.68
CA HIS A 227 -5.39 13.78 27.45
C HIS A 227 -5.43 12.26 27.24
N ALA A 228 -5.37 11.51 28.34
CA ALA A 228 -5.51 10.06 28.30
C ALA A 228 -6.98 9.68 28.06
N MET A 229 -7.24 8.94 26.99
CA MET A 229 -8.53 8.34 26.68
C MET A 229 -8.48 6.81 26.91
N PRO A 230 -9.56 6.16 27.36
CA PRO A 230 -9.60 4.70 27.44
C PRO A 230 -9.41 4.01 26.10
N GLU A 231 -8.81 2.82 26.13
CA GLU A 231 -8.55 1.99 24.95
C GLU A 231 -9.82 1.69 24.12
N PHE A 232 -10.96 1.40 24.77
CA PHE A 232 -12.22 1.12 24.08
C PHE A 232 -12.74 2.29 23.23
N VAL A 233 -12.39 3.53 23.59
CA VAL A 233 -12.81 4.72 22.84
C VAL A 233 -12.04 4.80 21.52
N PHE A 234 -10.77 4.41 21.50
CA PHE A 234 -9.98 4.34 20.27
C PHE A 234 -10.53 3.30 19.29
N GLU A 235 -10.94 2.13 19.79
CA GLU A 235 -11.56 1.09 18.96
C GLU A 235 -12.86 1.58 18.33
N GLN A 236 -13.77 2.16 19.12
CA GLN A 236 -15.05 2.64 18.61
C GLN A 236 -14.88 3.74 17.56
N LEU A 237 -13.99 4.72 17.82
CA LEU A 237 -13.73 5.82 16.91
C LEU A 237 -12.95 5.40 15.65
N SER A 238 -12.24 4.26 15.69
CA SER A 238 -11.58 3.69 14.50
C SER A 238 -12.54 3.18 13.43
N GLU A 239 -13.82 3.02 13.76
CA GLU A 239 -14.86 2.53 12.83
C GLU A 239 -15.73 3.65 12.26
N GLU A 240 -15.54 4.87 12.74
CA GLU A 240 -16.33 6.04 12.38
C GLU A 240 -15.88 6.64 11.03
N GLN A 241 -16.45 7.81 10.69
CA GLN A 241 -16.14 8.54 9.47
C GLN A 241 -14.64 8.86 9.31
N PRO A 242 -14.13 9.04 8.07
CA PRO A 242 -12.70 9.21 7.80
C PRO A 242 -11.99 10.31 8.61
N HIS A 243 -12.68 11.40 8.93
CA HIS A 243 -12.13 12.51 9.71
C HIS A 243 -11.90 12.16 11.20
N ILE A 244 -12.76 11.32 11.79
CA ILE A 244 -12.57 10.80 13.14
C ILE A 244 -11.41 9.82 13.16
N ARG A 245 -11.34 8.92 12.17
CA ARG A 245 -10.22 7.99 12.03
C ARG A 245 -8.88 8.71 11.85
N LEU A 246 -8.87 9.83 11.13
CA LEU A 246 -7.69 10.70 11.00
C LEU A 246 -7.25 11.30 12.35
N LEU A 247 -8.21 11.78 13.16
CA LEU A 247 -7.92 12.31 14.50
C LEU A 247 -7.28 11.24 15.39
N ILE A 248 -7.85 10.04 15.38
CA ILE A 248 -7.34 8.90 16.15
C ILE A 248 -5.97 8.44 15.63
N ALA A 249 -5.76 8.39 14.31
CA ALA A 249 -4.47 8.00 13.74
C ALA A 249 -3.31 8.91 14.22
N ARG A 250 -3.58 10.20 14.49
CA ARG A 250 -2.56 11.18 14.94
C ARG A 250 -2.37 11.22 16.46
N HIS A 251 -3.31 10.69 17.23
CA HIS A 251 -3.29 10.84 18.68
C HIS A 251 -2.12 10.07 19.30
N ILE A 252 -1.37 10.71 20.20
CA ILE A 252 -0.10 10.17 20.75
C ILE A 252 -0.35 8.89 21.54
N PHE A 253 -1.48 8.77 22.22
CA PHE A 253 -1.82 7.58 23.01
C PHE A 253 -2.61 6.52 22.24
N THR A 254 -2.70 6.62 20.91
CA THR A 254 -3.44 5.62 20.13
C THR A 254 -2.80 4.24 20.29
N PRO A 255 -3.56 3.23 20.75
CA PRO A 255 -3.06 1.88 20.94
C PRO A 255 -2.48 1.29 19.66
N SER A 256 -1.46 0.45 19.81
CA SER A 256 -0.76 -0.18 18.68
C SER A 256 -1.70 -1.01 17.81
N HIS A 257 -2.64 -1.74 18.41
CA HIS A 257 -3.62 -2.55 17.66
C HIS A 257 -4.56 -1.68 16.81
N THR A 258 -4.96 -0.50 17.33
CA THR A 258 -5.78 0.46 16.59
C THR A 258 -4.99 1.08 15.43
N LEU A 259 -3.73 1.44 15.66
CA LEU A 259 -2.83 1.92 14.59
C LEU A 259 -2.61 0.85 13.51
N ASP A 260 -2.52 -0.44 13.87
CA ASP A 260 -2.38 -1.51 12.89
C ASP A 260 -3.63 -1.67 12.03
N LYS A 261 -4.83 -1.57 12.62
CA LYS A 261 -6.10 -1.53 11.87
C LYS A 261 -6.13 -0.34 10.90
N LEU A 262 -5.78 0.85 11.37
CA LEU A 262 -5.77 2.08 10.56
C LEU A 262 -4.65 2.09 9.50
N SER A 263 -3.59 1.30 9.67
CA SER A 263 -2.55 1.13 8.65
C SER A 263 -3.07 0.47 7.36
N LEU A 264 -4.25 -0.16 7.42
CA LEU A 264 -4.93 -0.80 6.28
C LEU A 264 -6.10 0.05 5.75
N ASP A 265 -6.26 1.29 6.20
CA ASP A 265 -7.36 2.15 5.78
C ASP A 265 -7.33 2.39 4.27
N SER A 266 -8.51 2.46 3.65
CA SER A 266 -8.63 2.74 2.21
C SER A 266 -8.11 4.13 1.84
N GLN A 267 -8.16 5.09 2.76
CA GLN A 267 -7.71 6.45 2.53
C GLN A 267 -6.22 6.62 2.85
N ALA A 268 -5.45 7.09 1.88
CA ALA A 268 -4.01 7.31 2.04
C ALA A 268 -3.67 8.34 3.14
N LEU A 269 -4.49 9.39 3.31
CA LEU A 269 -4.30 10.40 4.36
C LEU A 269 -4.32 9.80 5.77
N ILE A 270 -5.14 8.78 6.01
CA ILE A 270 -5.21 8.11 7.32
C ILE A 270 -3.95 7.26 7.52
N ARG A 271 -3.52 6.51 6.51
CA ARG A 271 -2.28 5.73 6.57
C ARG A 271 -1.04 6.61 6.75
N GLU A 272 -1.03 7.79 6.13
CA GLU A 272 0.00 8.82 6.32
C GLU A 272 0.03 9.33 7.76
N ALA A 273 -1.14 9.61 8.35
CA ALA A 273 -1.26 10.00 9.75
C ALA A 273 -0.74 8.91 10.71
N VAL A 274 -1.05 7.62 10.44
CA VAL A 274 -0.49 6.50 11.19
C VAL A 274 1.04 6.48 11.09
N ALA A 275 1.61 6.70 9.90
CA ALA A 275 3.06 6.76 9.70
C ALA A 275 3.70 7.95 10.42
N ASN A 276 3.03 9.10 10.52
CA ASN A 276 3.52 10.28 11.23
C ASN A 276 3.35 10.21 12.75
N ASN A 277 2.59 9.25 13.28
CA ASN A 277 2.37 9.13 14.71
C ASN A 277 3.66 8.75 15.45
N SER A 278 4.05 9.54 16.45
CA SER A 278 5.27 9.35 17.24
C SER A 278 5.28 8.07 18.09
N SER A 279 4.10 7.52 18.37
CA SER A 279 3.92 6.25 19.09
C SER A 279 3.75 5.04 18.16
N CYS A 280 3.84 5.25 16.84
CA CYS A 280 3.68 4.17 15.87
C CYS A 280 4.78 3.10 16.05
N PRO A 281 4.42 1.83 16.31
CA PRO A 281 5.36 0.73 16.39
C PRO A 281 6.16 0.53 15.10
N SER A 282 7.42 0.12 15.25
CA SER A 282 8.34 -0.12 14.13
C SER A 282 7.85 -1.16 13.12
N TYR A 283 7.11 -2.20 13.56
CA TYR A 283 6.57 -3.22 12.64
C TYR A 283 5.47 -2.66 11.71
N ILE A 284 4.69 -1.68 12.18
CA ILE A 284 3.68 -0.98 11.36
C ILE A 284 4.39 -0.07 10.36
N LEU A 285 5.43 0.64 10.80
CA LEU A 285 6.26 1.46 9.93
C LEU A 285 6.94 0.61 8.84
N ASP A 286 7.38 -0.62 9.16
CA ASP A 286 7.93 -1.55 8.16
C ASP A 286 6.88 -1.98 7.14
N LYS A 287 5.64 -2.21 7.56
CA LYS A 287 4.50 -2.51 6.67
C LYS A 287 4.19 -1.32 5.73
N LEU A 288 4.11 -0.10 6.29
CA LEU A 288 3.83 1.13 5.53
C LEU A 288 4.99 1.58 4.64
N SER A 289 6.20 1.05 4.83
CA SER A 289 7.36 1.35 3.97
C SER A 289 7.16 0.97 2.50
N SER A 290 6.24 0.03 2.25
CA SER A 290 5.87 -0.46 0.92
C SER A 290 4.48 0.01 0.48
N ASP A 291 3.91 1.03 1.15
CA ASP A 291 2.59 1.59 0.79
C ASP A 291 2.57 2.05 -0.67
N PRO A 292 1.47 1.88 -1.42
CA PRO A 292 1.37 2.38 -2.79
C PRO A 292 1.57 3.89 -2.90
N GLU A 293 1.12 4.67 -1.92
CA GLU A 293 1.16 6.14 -1.95
C GLU A 293 2.51 6.69 -1.52
N LEU A 294 3.04 7.67 -2.27
CA LEU A 294 4.36 8.23 -1.97
C LEU A 294 4.34 9.04 -0.66
N SER A 295 3.26 9.76 -0.37
CA SER A 295 3.16 10.59 0.85
C SER A 295 3.29 9.74 2.12
N VAL A 296 2.66 8.57 2.14
CA VAL A 296 2.76 7.60 3.24
C VAL A 296 4.19 7.11 3.42
N ARG A 297 4.86 6.74 2.32
CA ARG A 297 6.28 6.30 2.36
C ARG A 297 7.21 7.41 2.87
N LEU A 298 6.93 8.67 2.52
CA LEU A 298 7.69 9.83 3.02
C LEU A 298 7.44 10.09 4.51
N ALA A 299 6.20 9.93 4.98
CA ALA A 299 5.88 10.01 6.42
C ALA A 299 6.64 8.95 7.23
N VAL A 300 6.75 7.71 6.73
CA VAL A 300 7.59 6.67 7.34
C VAL A 300 9.06 7.12 7.45
N LEU A 301 9.58 7.83 6.45
CA LEU A 301 10.96 8.35 6.50
C LEU A 301 11.17 9.48 7.52
N ALA A 302 10.14 10.31 7.72
CA ALA A 302 10.17 11.44 8.65
C ALA A 302 10.03 11.00 10.11
N ASN A 303 9.43 9.83 10.37
CA ASN A 303 9.22 9.35 11.72
C ASN A 303 10.54 8.91 12.40
N THR A 304 10.78 9.43 13.61
CA THR A 304 11.99 9.19 14.39
C THR A 304 12.10 7.78 14.95
N LYS A 305 10.97 7.05 15.04
CA LYS A 305 10.92 5.64 15.48
C LYS A 305 11.17 4.65 14.33
N THR A 306 11.26 5.11 13.09
CA THR A 306 11.48 4.23 11.94
C THR A 306 12.88 3.63 12.01
N PRO A 307 13.00 2.29 12.05
CA PRO A 307 14.30 1.62 12.05
C PRO A 307 15.10 1.96 10.79
N LEU A 308 16.43 1.98 10.93
CA LEU A 308 17.36 2.25 9.84
C LEU A 308 17.13 1.34 8.63
N SER A 309 16.87 0.04 8.87
CA SER A 309 16.56 -0.94 7.83
C SER A 309 15.33 -0.55 7.01
N THR A 310 14.25 -0.13 7.67
CA THR A 310 13.02 0.32 7.02
C THR A 310 13.23 1.62 6.24
N ARG A 311 13.98 2.58 6.80
CA ARG A 311 14.33 3.83 6.08
C ARG A 311 15.09 3.55 4.79
N LEU A 312 16.05 2.62 4.84
CA LEU A 312 16.80 2.20 3.66
C LEU A 312 15.91 1.58 2.59
N LYS A 313 14.99 0.67 2.98
CA LYS A 313 14.02 0.08 2.04
C LYS A 313 13.26 1.16 1.27
N VAL A 314 12.71 2.15 1.97
CA VAL A 314 11.94 3.23 1.33
C VAL A 314 12.81 4.02 0.34
N LEU A 315 14.01 4.44 0.76
CA LEU A 315 14.89 5.26 -0.08
C LEU A 315 15.38 4.52 -1.32
N VAL A 316 15.74 3.24 -1.17
CA VAL A 316 16.24 2.40 -2.26
C VAL A 316 15.14 2.08 -3.27
N ASN A 317 13.90 1.89 -2.82
CA ASN A 317 12.76 1.60 -3.70
C ASN A 317 12.21 2.85 -4.40
N ASN A 318 12.49 4.05 -3.88
CA ASN A 318 11.95 5.31 -4.39
C ASN A 318 13.05 6.27 -4.87
N LYS A 319 14.18 5.75 -5.39
CA LYS A 319 15.35 6.52 -5.82
C LYS A 319 15.06 7.70 -6.76
N LYS A 320 13.98 7.64 -7.54
CA LYS A 320 13.58 8.73 -8.46
C LYS A 320 12.64 9.75 -7.83
N GLN A 321 11.82 9.34 -6.86
CA GLN A 321 10.81 10.22 -6.26
C GLN A 321 11.27 10.87 -4.95
N VAL A 322 12.20 10.26 -4.22
CA VAL A 322 12.70 10.82 -2.95
C VAL A 322 13.87 11.77 -3.19
N ASP A 323 13.84 12.90 -2.49
CA ASP A 323 14.84 13.94 -2.55
C ASP A 323 16.26 13.38 -2.34
N LEU A 324 17.19 13.88 -3.16
CA LEU A 324 18.61 13.56 -3.09
C LEU A 324 19.19 13.93 -1.73
N SER A 325 18.73 15.04 -1.12
CA SER A 325 19.23 15.52 0.18
C SER A 325 19.04 14.48 1.29
N LEU A 326 17.86 13.84 1.34
CA LEU A 326 17.55 12.79 2.32
C LEU A 326 18.42 11.55 2.11
N ARG A 327 18.61 11.12 0.87
CA ARG A 327 19.50 9.98 0.55
C ARG A 327 20.95 10.24 0.90
N LYS A 328 21.43 11.47 0.68
CA LYS A 328 22.77 11.90 1.10
C LYS A 328 22.91 11.91 2.61
N SER A 329 21.93 12.44 3.34
CA SER A 329 21.95 12.48 4.80
C SER A 329 22.13 11.09 5.40
N LEU A 330 21.47 10.07 4.81
CA LEU A 330 21.59 8.72 5.31
C LEU A 330 22.96 8.10 5.01
N ALA A 331 23.51 8.33 3.82
CA ALA A 331 24.82 7.79 3.44
C ALA A 331 25.99 8.31 4.28
N VAL A 332 25.78 9.34 5.11
CA VAL A 332 26.77 9.90 6.06
C VAL A 332 26.65 9.24 7.44
N ASP A 333 25.57 8.50 7.71
CA ASP A 333 25.34 7.88 9.02
C ASP A 333 26.36 6.78 9.31
N SER A 334 27.18 7.00 10.35
CA SER A 334 28.25 6.10 10.77
C SER A 334 27.74 4.76 11.33
N SER A 335 26.45 4.65 11.65
CA SER A 335 25.81 3.41 12.09
C SER A 335 25.52 2.43 10.95
N LEU A 336 25.67 2.85 9.69
CA LEU A 336 25.44 1.98 8.54
C LEU A 336 26.40 0.80 8.52
N THR A 337 25.82 -0.39 8.35
CA THR A 337 26.55 -1.64 8.17
C THR A 337 27.01 -1.82 6.73
N SER A 338 27.92 -2.78 6.49
CA SER A 338 28.37 -3.15 5.15
C SER A 338 27.21 -3.57 4.23
N GLU A 339 26.21 -4.27 4.76
CA GLU A 339 25.01 -4.68 4.00
C GLU A 339 24.20 -3.46 3.54
N ASN A 340 24.00 -2.48 4.43
CA ASN A 340 23.29 -1.26 4.10
C ASN A 340 24.04 -0.42 3.05
N LEU A 341 25.37 -0.34 3.18
CA LEU A 341 26.24 0.35 2.24
C LEU A 341 26.25 -0.34 0.87
N ALA A 342 26.11 -1.67 0.82
CA ALA A 342 26.00 -2.40 -0.45
C ALA A 342 24.75 -1.97 -1.24
N GLN A 343 23.62 -1.74 -0.56
CA GLN A 343 22.40 -1.25 -1.21
C GLN A 343 22.56 0.19 -1.74
N LEU A 344 23.15 1.08 -0.94
CA LEU A 344 23.41 2.48 -1.32
C LEU A 344 24.49 2.61 -2.41
N SER A 345 25.42 1.65 -2.51
CA SER A 345 26.44 1.62 -3.57
C SER A 345 25.84 1.48 -4.98
N GLN A 346 24.57 1.09 -5.08
CA GLN A 346 23.81 0.97 -6.33
C GLN A 346 22.81 2.12 -6.52
N ASP A 347 22.94 3.23 -5.77
CA ASP A 347 22.07 4.39 -5.93
C ASP A 347 22.22 5.01 -7.32
N ILE A 348 21.13 5.57 -7.86
CA ILE A 348 21.14 6.22 -9.18
C ILE A 348 22.04 7.46 -9.21
N SER A 349 22.14 8.17 -8.08
CA SER A 349 22.91 9.40 -7.95
C SER A 349 24.38 9.10 -7.64
N PRO A 350 25.33 9.60 -8.46
CA PRO A 350 26.75 9.45 -8.19
C PRO A 350 27.16 10.12 -6.87
N GLU A 351 26.43 11.15 -6.42
CA GLU A 351 26.71 11.82 -5.14
C GLU A 351 26.49 10.89 -3.93
N VAL A 352 25.48 10.02 -3.98
CA VAL A 352 25.24 9.02 -2.91
C VAL A 352 26.32 7.94 -2.98
N ARG A 353 26.61 7.41 -4.17
CA ARG A 353 27.67 6.39 -4.35
C ARG A 353 29.06 6.90 -3.93
N LYS A 354 29.33 8.19 -4.15
CA LYS A 354 30.55 8.87 -3.69
C LYS A 354 30.62 8.92 -2.16
N LEU A 355 29.51 9.20 -1.47
CA LEU A 355 29.45 9.16 -0.01
C LEU A 355 29.72 7.74 0.52
N VAL A 356 29.14 6.72 -0.11
CA VAL A 356 29.44 5.32 0.21
C VAL A 356 30.93 5.01 0.00
N ALA A 357 31.54 5.50 -1.09
CA ALA A 357 32.95 5.26 -1.36
C ALA A 357 33.90 5.88 -0.30
N ILE A 358 33.57 7.03 0.29
CA ILE A 358 34.38 7.64 1.35
C ILE A 358 34.05 7.12 2.76
N HIS A 359 32.97 6.35 2.90
CA HIS A 359 32.46 5.95 4.21
C HIS A 359 33.43 4.97 4.92
N PRO A 360 33.69 5.14 6.22
CA PRO A 360 34.69 4.34 6.94
C PRO A 360 34.28 2.88 7.13
N ASN A 361 33.00 2.54 7.11
CA ASN A 361 32.57 1.13 7.24
C ASN A 361 32.39 0.41 5.89
N THR A 362 32.79 1.04 4.78
CA THR A 362 32.63 0.45 3.45
C THR A 362 33.63 -0.69 3.25
N SER A 363 33.11 -1.89 2.99
CA SER A 363 33.95 -3.06 2.78
C SER A 363 34.78 -2.95 1.51
N LEU A 364 35.92 -3.67 1.49
CA LEU A 364 36.79 -3.78 0.31
C LEU A 364 36.03 -4.26 -0.93
N GLU A 365 35.12 -5.23 -0.77
CA GLU A 365 34.32 -5.75 -1.89
C GLU A 365 33.46 -4.65 -2.55
N ILE A 366 32.86 -3.76 -1.74
CA ILE A 366 32.07 -2.63 -2.26
C ILE A 366 33.00 -1.60 -2.93
N LEU A 367 34.14 -1.30 -2.32
CA LEU A 367 35.13 -0.37 -2.88
C LEU A 367 35.68 -0.86 -4.21
N GLU A 368 35.94 -2.16 -4.36
CA GLU A 368 36.37 -2.78 -5.63
C GLU A 368 35.31 -2.61 -6.72
N LYS A 369 34.02 -2.79 -6.39
CA LYS A 369 32.92 -2.52 -7.34
C LYS A 369 32.86 -1.04 -7.72
N LEU A 370 32.91 -0.13 -6.74
CA LEU A 370 32.86 1.32 -6.97
C LEU A 370 34.12 1.87 -7.67
N SER A 371 35.26 1.17 -7.62
CA SER A 371 36.47 1.55 -8.36
C SER A 371 36.25 1.53 -9.89
N LYS A 372 35.26 0.75 -10.34
CA LYS A 372 34.85 0.60 -11.74
C LYS A 372 33.58 1.42 -12.07
N ASP A 373 33.13 2.29 -11.16
CA ASP A 373 31.94 3.12 -11.37
C ASP A 373 32.08 3.98 -12.63
N SER A 374 30.98 4.23 -13.33
CA SER A 374 30.95 5.10 -14.51
C SER A 374 31.34 6.54 -14.17
N ASP A 375 30.99 7.02 -12.98
CA ASP A 375 31.23 8.38 -12.53
C ASP A 375 32.65 8.56 -11.98
N PHE A 376 33.36 9.57 -12.49
CA PHE A 376 34.75 9.84 -12.11
C PHE A 376 34.89 10.30 -10.65
N SER A 377 33.92 11.02 -10.11
CA SER A 377 33.96 11.51 -8.72
C SER A 377 33.83 10.36 -7.73
N VAL A 378 33.06 9.33 -8.08
CA VAL A 378 32.95 8.08 -7.29
C VAL A 378 34.27 7.32 -7.30
N ARG A 379 34.86 7.09 -8.49
CA ARG A 379 36.18 6.42 -8.60
C ARG A 379 37.26 7.16 -7.80
N LYS A 380 37.23 8.50 -7.82
CA LYS A 380 38.15 9.33 -7.02
C LYS A 380 37.94 9.14 -5.52
N ALA A 381 36.69 9.08 -5.07
CA ALA A 381 36.37 8.87 -3.66
C ALA A 381 36.89 7.53 -3.12
N VAL A 382 36.82 6.47 -3.92
CA VAL A 382 37.38 5.15 -3.57
C VAL A 382 38.88 5.25 -3.28
N ILE A 383 39.62 5.98 -4.12
CA ILE A 383 41.06 6.20 -3.96
C ILE A 383 41.39 7.03 -2.71
N THR A 384 40.48 7.88 -2.25
CA THR A 384 40.69 8.64 -1.02
C THR A 384 40.29 7.87 0.25
N ASN A 385 39.67 6.69 0.12
CA ASN A 385 39.29 5.88 1.27
C ASN A 385 40.55 5.24 1.91
N PRO A 386 40.79 5.44 3.22
CA PRO A 386 41.97 4.90 3.90
C PRO A 386 42.09 3.38 3.88
N GLN A 387 40.99 2.65 3.63
CA GLN A 387 40.99 1.18 3.61
C GLN A 387 41.28 0.61 2.23
N TYR A 388 41.20 1.43 1.17
CA TYR A 388 41.35 0.93 -0.19
C TYR A 388 42.83 0.82 -0.58
N CYS A 389 43.31 -0.42 -0.78
CA CYS A 389 44.63 -0.67 -1.34
C CYS A 389 44.61 -0.54 -2.86
N ILE A 390 45.54 0.22 -3.41
CA ILE A 390 45.60 0.52 -4.84
C ILE A 390 46.66 -0.35 -5.50
N ASP A 391 46.23 -1.22 -6.42
CA ASP A 391 47.11 -2.09 -7.20
C ASP A 391 46.80 -2.09 -8.69
N THR A 392 47.57 -2.90 -9.43
CA THR A 392 47.50 -2.98 -10.88
C THR A 392 46.20 -3.58 -11.40
N GLY A 393 45.52 -4.44 -10.62
CA GLY A 393 44.22 -5.02 -10.97
C GLY A 393 43.10 -3.99 -10.86
N ASN A 394 43.17 -3.15 -9.83
CA ASN A 394 42.15 -2.14 -9.54
C ASN A 394 42.30 -0.84 -10.33
N ILE A 395 43.50 -0.54 -10.82
CA ILE A 395 43.76 0.65 -11.66
C ILE A 395 43.60 0.39 -13.17
N HIS A 396 43.43 -0.86 -13.58
CA HIS A 396 43.46 -1.27 -15.00
C HIS A 396 42.43 -0.54 -15.87
N ASN A 397 41.28 -0.17 -15.29
CA ASN A 397 40.21 0.55 -15.99
C ASN A 397 40.37 2.09 -16.00
N ILE A 398 41.47 2.60 -15.46
CA ILE A 398 41.76 4.03 -15.38
C ILE A 398 42.93 4.33 -16.32
N ASP A 399 42.63 4.93 -17.48
CA ASP A 399 43.65 5.49 -18.37
C ASP A 399 44.32 6.69 -17.69
N LEU A 400 45.41 6.42 -16.95
CA LEU A 400 46.19 7.43 -16.25
C LEU A 400 46.61 8.59 -17.17
N CYS A 401 46.83 8.34 -18.47
CA CYS A 401 47.20 9.38 -19.43
C CYS A 401 46.05 10.35 -19.74
N LYS A 402 44.79 9.90 -19.66
CA LYS A 402 43.60 10.73 -19.89
C LYS A 402 42.97 11.31 -18.63
N THR A 403 43.39 10.84 -17.44
CA THR A 403 42.86 11.36 -16.16
C THR A 403 43.28 12.82 -15.86
N GLN A 404 42.51 13.47 -14.99
CA GLN A 404 42.83 14.79 -14.47
C GLN A 404 44.06 14.76 -13.54
N LEU A 405 44.85 15.84 -13.52
CA LEU A 405 46.04 15.98 -12.67
C LEU A 405 45.75 15.68 -11.19
N LYS A 406 44.64 16.21 -10.66
CA LYS A 406 44.27 16.05 -9.25
C LYS A 406 44.14 14.58 -8.85
N PHE A 407 43.55 13.76 -9.71
CA PHE A 407 43.37 12.34 -9.47
C PHE A 407 44.69 11.56 -9.41
N ARG A 408 45.64 11.89 -10.29
CA ARG A 408 46.98 11.27 -10.25
C ARG A 408 47.78 11.68 -9.01
N LYS A 409 47.57 12.91 -8.52
CA LYS A 409 48.13 13.34 -7.23
C LYS A 409 47.53 12.54 -6.07
N ASP A 410 46.21 12.35 -6.06
CA ASP A 410 45.53 11.61 -4.98
C ASP A 410 45.96 10.14 -4.98
N LEU A 411 46.16 9.51 -6.15
CA LEU A 411 46.76 8.18 -6.28
C LEU A 411 48.19 8.11 -5.72
N ALA A 412 49.04 9.07 -6.07
CA ALA A 412 50.42 9.12 -5.60
C ALA A 412 50.54 9.47 -4.11
N ALA A 413 49.50 10.06 -3.51
CA ALA A 413 49.45 10.45 -2.11
C ALA A 413 48.80 9.40 -1.20
N ASN A 414 47.99 8.48 -1.73
CA ASN A 414 47.38 7.41 -0.93
C ASN A 414 48.46 6.46 -0.39
N ALA A 415 48.57 6.37 0.93
CA ALA A 415 49.59 5.60 1.65
C ALA A 415 49.61 4.09 1.34
N LEU A 416 48.49 3.53 0.89
CA LEU A 416 48.32 2.12 0.54
C LEU A 416 48.52 1.84 -0.96
N THR A 417 48.97 2.82 -1.75
CA THR A 417 49.32 2.60 -3.15
C THR A 417 50.52 1.66 -3.25
N LYS A 418 50.34 0.53 -3.97
CA LYS A 418 51.39 -0.47 -4.18
C LYS A 418 52.47 0.04 -5.12
N SER A 419 53.67 -0.52 -4.97
CA SER A 419 54.88 -0.09 -5.70
C SER A 419 54.74 -0.17 -7.22
N GLU A 420 54.02 -1.17 -7.75
CA GLU A 420 53.78 -1.34 -9.18
C GLU A 420 53.03 -0.17 -9.81
N VAL A 421 52.06 0.41 -9.09
CA VAL A 421 51.30 1.58 -9.53
C VAL A 421 52.18 2.83 -9.46
N LEU A 422 52.98 2.96 -8.40
CA LEU A 422 53.96 4.04 -8.26
C LEU A 422 55.02 3.99 -9.36
N ALA A 423 55.41 2.79 -9.83
CA ALA A 423 56.30 2.62 -10.98
C ALA A 423 55.73 3.26 -12.25
N LYS A 424 54.43 3.05 -12.52
CA LYS A 424 53.73 3.71 -13.65
C LYS A 424 53.70 5.23 -13.48
N LEU A 425 53.37 5.71 -12.28
CA LEU A 425 53.30 7.15 -11.96
C LEU A 425 54.68 7.83 -11.91
N SER A 426 55.78 7.09 -11.75
CA SER A 426 57.15 7.64 -11.76
C SER A 426 57.51 8.34 -13.08
N SER A 427 56.82 7.96 -14.17
CA SER A 427 56.97 8.52 -15.50
C SER A 427 55.82 9.46 -15.89
N ASP A 428 55.03 9.93 -14.90
CA ASP A 428 53.91 10.84 -15.15
C ASP A 428 54.37 12.13 -15.84
N ARG A 429 53.49 12.75 -16.63
CA ARG A 429 53.78 14.04 -17.27
C ARG A 429 53.99 15.18 -16.27
N SER A 430 53.29 15.15 -15.13
CA SER A 430 53.40 16.19 -14.10
C SER A 430 54.57 15.96 -13.15
N SER A 431 55.38 17.00 -12.95
CA SER A 431 56.46 16.99 -11.95
C SER A 431 55.94 16.83 -10.53
N GLU A 432 54.74 17.34 -10.21
CA GLU A 432 54.14 17.21 -8.88
C GLU A 432 53.81 15.76 -8.53
N VAL A 433 53.28 15.00 -9.50
CA VAL A 433 52.96 13.58 -9.31
C VAL A 433 54.25 12.79 -9.10
N ARG A 434 55.27 13.02 -9.93
CA ARG A 434 56.58 12.37 -9.77
C ARG A 434 57.26 12.71 -8.44
N LYS A 435 57.08 13.94 -7.93
CA LYS A 435 57.57 14.36 -6.60
C LYS A 435 56.87 13.58 -5.48
N LEU A 436 55.54 13.45 -5.54
CA LEU A 436 54.78 12.63 -4.57
C LEU A 436 55.23 11.17 -4.59
N VAL A 437 55.43 10.58 -5.77
CA VAL A 437 55.99 9.23 -5.91
C VAL A 437 57.36 9.12 -5.24
N ALA A 438 58.24 10.13 -5.41
CA ALA A 438 59.55 10.12 -4.76
C ALA A 438 59.47 10.18 -3.22
N GLN A 439 58.41 10.78 -2.67
CA GLN A 439 58.18 10.91 -1.22
C GLN A 439 57.38 9.75 -0.62
N HIS A 440 56.82 8.88 -1.45
CA HIS A 440 55.86 7.88 -1.00
C HIS A 440 56.53 6.70 -0.25
N PRO A 441 55.98 6.23 0.89
CA PRO A 441 56.58 5.15 1.69
C PRO A 441 56.79 3.85 0.91
N ASN A 442 55.87 3.48 0.02
CA ASN A 442 55.90 2.20 -0.71
C ASN A 442 56.64 2.23 -2.07
N THR A 443 57.24 3.36 -2.47
CA THR A 443 57.96 3.44 -3.76
C THR A 443 59.19 2.56 -3.74
N ALA A 444 59.39 1.64 -4.70
CA ALA A 444 60.53 0.74 -4.68
C ALA A 444 61.87 1.48 -4.86
N ARG A 445 62.95 0.87 -4.37
CA ARG A 445 64.29 1.47 -4.31
C ARG A 445 64.83 1.80 -5.71
N ASP A 446 64.64 0.91 -6.66
CA ASP A 446 65.00 1.07 -8.08
C ASP A 446 64.30 2.28 -8.72
N ILE A 447 63.02 2.50 -8.39
CA ILE A 447 62.26 3.67 -8.85
C ILE A 447 62.84 4.95 -8.24
N LEU A 448 63.16 4.95 -6.95
CA LEU A 448 63.80 6.10 -6.29
C LEU A 448 65.19 6.40 -6.88
N GLU A 449 65.99 5.39 -7.19
CA GLU A 449 67.30 5.56 -7.84
C GLU A 449 67.16 6.17 -9.24
N LYS A 450 66.12 5.80 -9.99
CA LYS A 450 65.77 6.43 -11.28
C LYS A 450 65.38 7.89 -11.08
N LEU A 451 64.53 8.19 -10.10
CA LEU A 451 64.07 9.57 -9.80
C LEU A 451 65.19 10.46 -9.24
N ALA A 452 66.18 9.90 -8.53
CA ALA A 452 67.36 10.61 -8.04
C ALA A 452 68.30 11.11 -9.17
N LYS A 453 68.14 10.58 -10.39
CA LYS A 453 68.82 11.03 -11.61
C LYS A 453 67.97 12.02 -12.43
N SER A 454 66.80 12.42 -11.94
CA SER A 454 65.92 13.38 -12.61
C SER A 454 66.60 14.73 -12.82
N LYS A 455 66.30 15.38 -13.96
CA LYS A 455 66.72 16.76 -14.25
C LYS A 455 66.01 17.80 -13.36
N ASN A 456 64.85 17.44 -12.80
CA ASN A 456 64.10 18.32 -11.91
C ASN A 456 64.68 18.22 -10.48
N MET A 457 65.18 19.35 -9.96
CA MET A 457 65.88 19.42 -8.68
C MET A 457 65.02 19.01 -7.48
N GLU A 458 63.72 19.35 -7.48
CA GLU A 458 62.83 18.98 -6.38
C GLU A 458 62.60 17.47 -6.29
N ILE A 459 62.37 16.83 -7.44
CA ILE A 459 62.18 15.37 -7.52
C ILE A 459 63.46 14.65 -7.11
N LYS A 460 64.60 15.14 -7.59
CA LYS A 460 65.93 14.60 -7.26
C LYS A 460 66.22 14.70 -5.76
N ALA A 461 65.94 15.85 -5.14
CA ALA A 461 66.12 16.04 -3.70
C ALA A 461 65.18 15.11 -2.90
N ALA A 462 63.90 15.05 -3.27
CA ALA A 462 62.93 14.17 -2.61
C ALA A 462 63.34 12.70 -2.68
N ALA A 463 63.73 12.19 -3.85
CA ALA A 463 64.14 10.81 -4.03
C ALA A 463 65.41 10.46 -3.22
N LYS A 464 66.41 11.36 -3.20
CA LYS A 464 67.62 11.18 -2.39
C LYS A 464 67.32 11.16 -0.89
N ASN A 465 66.44 12.04 -0.42
CA ASN A 465 66.03 12.06 0.98
C ASN A 465 65.32 10.76 1.37
N SER A 466 64.39 10.28 0.55
CA SER A 466 63.70 9.00 0.78
C SER A 466 64.67 7.80 0.77
N LEU A 467 65.66 7.79 -0.15
CA LEU A 467 66.72 6.77 -0.16
C LEU A 467 67.58 6.81 1.10
N HIS A 468 67.92 8.01 1.58
CA HIS A 468 68.73 8.19 2.78
C HIS A 468 67.97 7.75 4.04
N GLN A 469 66.70 8.16 4.20
CA GLN A 469 65.86 7.76 5.33
C GLN A 469 65.71 6.23 5.44
N ARG A 470 65.57 5.54 4.30
CA ARG A 470 65.48 4.07 4.26
C ARG A 470 66.81 3.34 4.41
N HIS A 471 67.93 4.04 4.35
CA HIS A 471 69.23 3.46 4.68
C HIS A 471 69.51 3.53 6.19
N LEU A 472 68.84 4.45 6.90
CA LEU A 472 68.98 4.68 8.35
C LEU A 472 67.99 3.87 9.21
N GLN A 473 66.89 3.39 8.61
CA GLN A 473 65.95 2.42 9.20
C GLN A 473 66.38 1.00 8.83
#